data_AF-A0A7C4R618-F1
#
_entry.id   AF-A0A7C4R618-F1
#
_cell.length_a   1.000
_cell.length_b   1.000
_cell.length_c   1.000
_cell.angle_alpha   90.00
_cell.angle_beta   90.00
_cell.angle_gamma   90.00
#
_symmetry.space_group_name_H-M   'P 1'
#
loop_
_entity.id
_entity.type
_entity.pdbx_description
1 polymer ?
#
loop_
_entity_poly.entity_id
_entity_poly.type
_entity_poly.pdbx_seq_one_letter_code
_entity_poly.pdbx_strand_id
1 'polypeptide(L)'
;IIGVTSNDPDPILSEIKGDNSLLRKYVEELIRDTRHSIVYVSRSGVLSAIEYMAREEGLPIDVVNASLVTGLFSADLRVMGTENTVLVFTGGMISDPAVMKMILRESKMDRIILGFTKEKILEILLEEENIPVYRIWKRLAKKYGIKISLRAVYNHIRDLEKRGFIRSEIIKDESTGRPRKIYVLNNIAFEFLKR
;
A
#
# COMPACT_ATOMS: atom_id res chain seq x y z
N ILE A 1 16.76 -10.60 -22.02
CA ILE A 1 15.31 -10.48 -21.72
C ILE A 1 14.69 -9.53 -22.72
N ILE A 2 13.49 -9.86 -23.21
CA ILE A 2 12.85 -9.09 -24.29
C ILE A 2 11.67 -8.28 -23.79
N GLY A 3 11.09 -8.64 -22.64
CA GLY A 3 9.96 -7.90 -22.13
C GLY A 3 9.58 -8.26 -20.71
N VAL A 4 8.65 -7.47 -20.21
CA VAL A 4 8.01 -7.64 -18.92
C VAL A 4 6.50 -7.66 -19.13
N THR A 5 5.79 -8.43 -18.32
CA THR A 5 4.31 -8.50 -18.36
C THR A 5 3.80 -8.75 -16.95
N SER A 6 2.49 -8.70 -16.76
CA SER A 6 1.87 -9.14 -15.51
C SER A 6 0.64 -10.02 -15.75
N ASN A 7 0.46 -11.01 -14.87
CA ASN A 7 -0.78 -11.79 -14.75
C ASN A 7 -1.69 -11.27 -13.63
N ASP A 8 -1.29 -10.21 -12.93
CA ASP A 8 -2.03 -9.65 -11.81
C ASP A 8 -3.36 -9.05 -12.30
N PRO A 9 -4.53 -9.39 -11.72
CA PRO A 9 -5.81 -8.81 -12.11
C PRO A 9 -5.90 -7.30 -11.87
N ASP A 10 -4.99 -6.70 -11.09
CA ASP A 10 -5.05 -5.29 -10.72
C ASP A 10 -5.15 -4.34 -11.94
N PRO A 11 -6.11 -3.40 -11.94
CA PRO A 11 -6.28 -2.42 -13.01
C PRO A 11 -5.06 -1.55 -13.28
N ILE A 12 -4.22 -1.27 -12.28
CA ILE A 12 -3.00 -0.47 -12.43
C ILE A 12 -2.05 -1.13 -13.43
N LEU A 13 -2.01 -2.47 -13.48
CA LEU A 13 -1.14 -3.22 -14.40
C LEU A 13 -1.80 -3.54 -15.73
N SER A 14 -3.00 -3.00 -16.01
CA SER A 14 -3.73 -3.30 -17.24
C SER A 14 -2.95 -2.95 -18.51
N GLU A 15 -2.13 -1.89 -18.48
CA GLU A 15 -1.33 -1.43 -19.62
C GLU A 15 -0.19 -2.39 -20.00
N ILE A 16 0.27 -3.21 -19.06
CA ILE A 16 1.36 -4.17 -19.29
C ILE A 16 0.88 -5.61 -19.47
N LYS A 17 -0.45 -5.84 -19.58
CA LYS A 17 -1.00 -7.17 -19.83
C LYS A 17 -0.83 -7.56 -21.29
N GLY A 18 -0.06 -8.63 -21.51
CA GLY A 18 0.23 -9.15 -22.85
C GLY A 18 -0.89 -9.95 -23.54
N ASP A 19 -2.01 -10.21 -22.86
CA ASP A 19 -3.00 -11.22 -23.28
C ASP A 19 -3.62 -10.96 -24.67
N ASN A 20 -3.70 -9.69 -25.09
CA ASN A 20 -4.30 -9.26 -26.37
C ASN A 20 -3.29 -8.59 -27.33
N SER A 21 -2.00 -8.88 -27.20
CA SER A 21 -0.99 -8.28 -28.10
C SER A 21 -1.13 -8.77 -29.54
N LEU A 22 -1.22 -7.82 -30.49
CA LEU A 22 -1.18 -8.10 -31.94
C LEU A 22 0.11 -8.81 -32.36
N LEU A 23 1.18 -8.68 -31.57
CA LEU A 23 2.51 -9.25 -31.85
C LEU A 23 2.75 -10.57 -31.10
N ARG A 24 1.75 -11.12 -30.40
CA ARG A 24 1.91 -12.30 -29.55
C ARG A 24 2.61 -13.47 -30.25
N LYS A 25 2.17 -13.85 -31.45
CA LYS A 25 2.77 -14.94 -32.23
C LYS A 25 4.25 -14.70 -32.53
N TYR A 26 4.59 -13.47 -32.92
CA TYR A 26 5.98 -13.09 -33.21
C TYR A 26 6.85 -13.17 -31.95
N VAL A 27 6.34 -12.71 -30.81
CA VAL A 27 7.04 -12.78 -29.53
C VAL A 27 7.23 -14.23 -29.07
N GLU A 28 6.21 -15.08 -29.21
CA GLU A 28 6.28 -16.51 -28.89
C GLU A 28 7.32 -17.24 -29.77
N GLU A 29 7.35 -16.97 -31.07
CA GLU A 29 8.37 -17.49 -32.00
C GLU A 29 9.77 -17.04 -31.62
N LEU A 30 9.93 -15.74 -31.35
CA LEU A 30 11.20 -15.14 -30.96
C LEU A 30 11.73 -15.78 -29.67
N ILE A 31 10.89 -15.99 -28.65
CA ILE A 31 11.28 -16.64 -27.40
C ILE A 31 11.69 -18.09 -27.62
N ARG A 32 10.94 -18.83 -28.45
CA ARG A 32 11.24 -20.24 -28.74
C ARG A 32 12.59 -20.41 -29.44
N ASP A 33 12.91 -19.51 -30.37
CA ASP A 33 14.06 -19.65 -31.26
C ASP A 33 15.33 -18.97 -30.69
N THR A 34 15.26 -18.43 -29.47
CA THR A 34 16.36 -17.70 -28.83
C THR A 34 16.47 -18.01 -27.32
N ARG A 35 17.44 -17.41 -26.63
CA ARG A 35 17.55 -17.48 -25.15
C ARG A 35 16.81 -16.34 -24.45
N HIS A 36 15.87 -15.71 -25.13
CA HIS A 36 15.12 -14.60 -24.56
C HIS A 36 13.98 -15.09 -23.69
N SER A 37 13.58 -14.26 -22.72
CA SER A 37 12.50 -14.55 -21.80
C SER A 37 11.68 -13.30 -21.52
N ILE A 38 10.44 -13.53 -21.08
CA ILE A 38 9.54 -12.52 -20.51
C ILE A 38 9.58 -12.68 -18.99
N VAL A 39 9.73 -11.56 -18.28
CA VAL A 39 9.66 -11.55 -16.81
C VAL A 39 8.26 -11.13 -16.37
N TYR A 40 7.66 -11.90 -15.47
CA TYR A 40 6.39 -11.56 -14.85
C TYR A 40 6.63 -10.71 -13.61
N VAL A 41 5.96 -9.56 -13.53
CA VAL A 41 6.09 -8.63 -12.40
C VAL A 41 4.80 -8.55 -11.60
N SER A 42 4.96 -8.37 -10.30
CA SER A 42 3.85 -8.14 -9.36
C SER A 42 3.58 -6.66 -9.21
N ARG A 43 2.36 -6.33 -8.78
CA ARG A 43 1.96 -4.98 -8.38
C ARG A 43 2.92 -4.38 -7.34
N SER A 44 3.24 -5.14 -6.29
CA SER A 44 4.13 -4.67 -5.21
C SER A 44 5.53 -4.32 -5.72
N GLY A 45 6.05 -5.10 -6.67
CA GLY A 45 7.33 -4.82 -7.31
C GLY A 45 7.30 -3.51 -8.10
N VAL A 46 6.25 -3.32 -8.92
CA VAL A 46 6.07 -2.09 -9.72
C VAL A 46 5.96 -0.86 -8.83
N LEU A 47 5.18 -0.90 -7.76
CA LEU A 47 5.07 0.22 -6.82
C LEU A 47 6.40 0.52 -6.12
N SER A 48 7.13 -0.53 -5.72
CA SER A 48 8.46 -0.38 -5.11
C SER A 48 9.46 0.26 -6.08
N ALA A 49 9.41 -0.11 -7.36
CA ALA A 49 10.25 0.49 -8.40
C ALA A 49 9.92 1.98 -8.63
N ILE A 50 8.63 2.35 -8.68
CA ILE A 50 8.22 3.77 -8.78
C ILE A 50 8.76 4.57 -7.60
N GLU A 51 8.63 4.02 -6.38
CA GLU A 51 9.14 4.68 -5.18
C GLU A 51 10.67 4.81 -5.21
N TYR A 52 11.38 3.74 -5.55
CA TYR A 52 12.83 3.72 -5.65
C TYR A 52 13.33 4.77 -6.65
N MET A 53 12.79 4.76 -7.87
CA MET A 53 13.24 5.67 -8.92
C MET A 53 12.95 7.13 -8.57
N ALA A 54 11.80 7.42 -7.95
CA ALA A 54 11.50 8.78 -7.51
C ALA A 54 12.41 9.28 -6.37
N ARG A 55 12.87 8.39 -5.47
CA ARG A 55 13.65 8.76 -4.28
C ARG A 55 15.14 8.74 -4.49
N GLU A 56 15.64 7.64 -5.04
CA GLU A 56 17.07 7.37 -5.14
C GLU A 56 17.62 7.98 -6.44
N GLU A 57 16.87 7.87 -7.54
CA GLU A 57 17.28 8.40 -8.85
C GLU A 57 16.69 9.79 -9.16
N GLY A 58 15.78 10.29 -8.31
CA GLY A 58 15.06 11.56 -8.54
C GLY A 58 14.20 11.55 -9.82
N LEU A 59 13.91 10.36 -10.36
CA LEU A 59 13.27 10.15 -11.65
C LEU A 59 11.90 9.49 -11.42
N PRO A 60 10.81 10.27 -11.27
CA PRO A 60 9.49 9.68 -11.23
C PRO A 60 9.19 9.02 -12.58
N ILE A 61 8.73 7.78 -12.52
CA ILE A 61 8.36 6.98 -13.70
C ILE A 61 6.94 6.44 -13.55
N ASP A 62 6.33 6.12 -14.68
CA ASP A 62 5.01 5.51 -14.74
C ASP A 62 5.05 3.99 -14.54
N VAL A 63 3.87 3.35 -14.61
CA VAL A 63 3.69 1.91 -14.38
C VAL A 63 4.45 1.09 -15.42
N VAL A 64 4.37 1.46 -16.70
CA VAL A 64 5.01 0.74 -17.80
C VAL A 64 6.53 0.75 -17.61
N ASN A 65 7.13 1.91 -17.37
CA ASN A 65 8.58 1.99 -17.17
C ASN A 65 9.02 1.35 -15.85
N ALA A 66 8.20 1.44 -14.79
CA ALA A 66 8.49 0.79 -13.52
C ALA A 66 8.44 -0.73 -13.58
N SER A 67 7.63 -1.30 -14.48
CA SER A 67 7.62 -2.75 -14.72
C SER A 67 8.97 -3.25 -15.26
N LEU A 68 9.67 -2.45 -16.08
CA LEU A 68 11.01 -2.77 -16.58
C LEU A 68 12.05 -2.76 -15.46
N VAL A 69 12.00 -1.74 -14.59
CA VAL A 69 12.87 -1.63 -13.41
C VAL A 69 12.60 -2.78 -12.43
N THR A 70 11.34 -3.14 -12.23
CA THR A 70 10.95 -4.30 -11.42
C THR A 70 11.51 -5.61 -12.00
N GLY A 71 11.40 -5.76 -13.32
CA GLY A 71 12.01 -6.88 -14.04
C GLY A 71 13.51 -6.95 -13.78
N LEU A 72 14.22 -5.82 -13.91
CA LEU A 72 15.66 -5.68 -13.61
C LEU A 72 16.02 -6.16 -12.21
N PHE A 73 15.22 -5.80 -11.22
CA PHE A 73 15.45 -6.19 -9.82
C PHE A 73 14.95 -7.59 -9.46
N SER A 74 14.31 -8.30 -10.38
CA SER A 74 13.87 -9.67 -10.14
C SER A 74 15.08 -10.59 -9.91
N ALA A 75 14.91 -11.58 -9.02
CA ALA A 75 15.98 -12.52 -8.68
C ALA A 75 16.52 -13.26 -9.91
N ASP A 76 15.65 -13.57 -10.87
CA ASP A 76 15.99 -14.25 -12.13
C ASP A 76 17.01 -13.45 -12.96
N LEU A 77 16.98 -12.12 -12.88
CA LEU A 77 17.87 -11.23 -13.60
C LEU A 77 19.18 -10.94 -12.86
N ARG A 78 19.11 -10.84 -11.53
CA ARG A 78 20.31 -10.69 -10.69
C ARG A 78 21.29 -11.84 -10.85
N VAL A 79 20.79 -13.06 -11.11
CA VAL A 79 21.61 -14.26 -11.34
C VAL A 79 22.34 -14.23 -12.69
N MET A 80 21.85 -13.47 -13.68
CA MET A 80 22.46 -13.37 -15.01
C MET A 80 23.48 -12.22 -15.17
N GLY A 81 23.65 -11.38 -14.14
CA GLY A 81 24.53 -10.21 -14.15
C GLY A 81 23.91 -9.00 -14.86
N THR A 82 23.95 -7.83 -14.22
CA THR A 82 23.24 -6.61 -14.69
C THR A 82 24.17 -5.48 -15.12
N GLU A 83 25.48 -5.72 -15.20
CA GLU A 83 26.47 -4.63 -15.29
C GLU A 83 26.42 -3.83 -16.60
N ASN A 84 25.88 -4.42 -17.68
CA ASN A 84 25.69 -3.76 -18.98
C ASN A 84 24.24 -3.91 -19.50
N THR A 85 23.26 -3.70 -18.64
CA THR A 85 21.84 -3.77 -19.03
C THR A 85 21.30 -2.40 -19.43
N VAL A 86 20.70 -2.32 -20.62
CA VAL A 86 19.98 -1.12 -21.09
C VAL A 86 18.49 -1.34 -20.89
N LEU A 87 17.84 -0.43 -20.16
CA LEU A 87 16.38 -0.34 -20.10
C LEU A 87 15.89 0.68 -21.13
N VAL A 88 14.92 0.29 -21.95
CA VAL A 88 14.32 1.17 -22.95
C VAL A 88 12.97 1.64 -22.45
N PHE A 89 12.89 2.91 -22.06
CA PHE A 89 11.64 3.52 -21.62
C PHE A 89 10.83 3.99 -22.82
N THR A 90 9.64 3.42 -23.00
CA THR A 90 8.74 3.73 -24.10
C THR A 90 7.56 4.54 -23.58
N GLY A 91 7.73 5.86 -23.46
CA GLY A 91 6.70 6.77 -22.93
C GLY A 91 7.30 7.97 -22.19
N GLY A 92 6.44 8.93 -21.80
CA GLY A 92 6.85 10.04 -20.93
C GLY A 92 7.04 9.59 -19.47
N MET A 93 7.75 10.37 -18.67
CA MET A 93 8.03 10.06 -17.26
C MET A 93 6.77 9.89 -16.38
N ILE A 94 5.68 10.58 -16.74
CA ILE A 94 4.38 10.44 -16.07
C ILE A 94 3.31 10.40 -17.15
N SER A 95 2.79 9.22 -17.45
CA SER A 95 1.74 9.02 -18.46
C SER A 95 0.35 9.34 -17.93
N ASP A 96 0.05 9.05 -16.65
CA ASP A 96 -1.24 9.38 -16.02
C ASP A 96 -1.09 9.93 -14.57
N PRO A 97 -1.34 11.24 -14.35
CA PRO A 97 -1.35 11.85 -13.02
C PRO A 97 -2.37 11.27 -12.03
N ALA A 98 -3.47 10.67 -12.51
CA ALA A 98 -4.48 10.02 -11.67
C ALA A 98 -3.94 8.71 -11.09
N VAL A 99 -3.31 7.89 -11.94
CA VAL A 99 -2.61 6.66 -11.51
C VAL A 99 -1.49 7.03 -10.53
N MET A 100 -0.71 8.07 -10.81
CA MET A 100 0.34 8.53 -9.90
C MET A 100 -0.23 8.99 -8.54
N LYS A 101 -1.39 9.66 -8.52
CA LYS A 101 -2.09 10.01 -7.27
C LYS A 101 -2.56 8.78 -6.50
N MET A 102 -3.02 7.73 -7.16
CA MET A 102 -3.41 6.47 -6.52
C MET A 102 -2.19 5.80 -5.87
N ILE A 103 -1.08 5.70 -6.60
CA ILE A 103 0.18 5.13 -6.14
C ILE A 103 0.77 5.93 -4.97
N LEU A 104 0.73 7.26 -5.03
CA LEU A 104 1.15 8.14 -3.93
C LEU A 104 0.23 8.07 -2.70
N ARG A 105 -1.05 7.74 -2.88
CA ARG A 105 -2.00 7.54 -1.76
C ARG A 105 -1.76 6.19 -1.08
N GLU A 106 -1.39 5.16 -1.83
CA GLU A 106 -1.12 3.83 -1.30
C GLU A 106 0.27 3.67 -0.70
N SER A 107 1.31 4.26 -1.28
CA SER A 107 2.64 4.34 -0.64
C SER A 107 2.59 5.08 0.71
N LYS A 108 1.63 5.99 0.88
CA LYS A 108 1.32 6.57 2.20
C LYS A 108 0.70 5.57 3.16
N MET A 109 -0.08 4.59 2.71
CA MET A 109 -0.62 3.50 3.53
C MET A 109 0.47 2.51 3.98
N ASP A 110 1.45 2.20 3.14
CA ASP A 110 2.60 1.36 3.53
C ASP A 110 3.50 2.03 4.56
N ARG A 111 3.55 3.36 4.55
CA ARG A 111 4.36 4.18 5.45
C ARG A 111 3.63 4.77 6.65
N ILE A 112 2.42 4.33 7.00
CA ILE A 112 1.76 4.85 8.21
C ILE A 112 2.44 4.29 9.45
N ILE A 113 3.51 4.95 9.90
CA ILE A 113 4.07 4.74 11.23
C ILE A 113 3.09 5.37 12.22
N LEU A 114 2.22 4.54 12.78
CA LEU A 114 1.46 4.89 13.97
C LEU A 114 2.41 4.80 15.16
N GLY A 115 2.47 5.86 15.97
CA GLY A 115 3.22 5.76 17.23
C GLY A 115 2.58 4.69 18.13
N PHE A 116 3.40 3.95 18.87
CA PHE A 116 3.02 2.84 19.76
C PHE A 116 1.67 3.00 20.48
N THR A 117 1.44 4.16 21.13
CA THR A 117 0.19 4.44 21.85
C THR A 117 -1.07 4.38 20.95
N LYS A 118 -0.98 4.85 19.71
CA LYS A 118 -2.10 4.84 18.76
C LYS A 118 -2.40 3.43 18.26
N GLU A 119 -1.37 2.61 18.04
CA GLU A 119 -1.55 1.19 17.72
C GLU A 119 -2.29 0.48 18.86
N LYS A 120 -1.89 0.71 20.11
CA LYS A 120 -2.57 0.12 21.27
C LYS A 120 -4.00 0.60 21.44
N ILE A 121 -4.32 1.83 21.02
CA ILE A 121 -5.71 2.30 20.97
C ILE A 121 -6.52 1.52 19.94
N LEU A 122 -5.96 1.25 18.75
CA LEU A 122 -6.63 0.45 17.73
C LEU A 122 -6.84 -1.00 18.18
N GLU A 123 -5.86 -1.62 18.84
CA GLU A 123 -6.00 -2.95 19.45
C GLU A 123 -7.14 -3.00 20.48
N ILE A 124 -7.24 -1.99 21.36
CA ILE A 124 -8.33 -1.92 22.35
C ILE A 124 -9.69 -1.81 21.66
N LEU A 125 -9.79 -1.00 20.60
CA LEU A 125 -11.02 -0.85 19.82
C LEU A 125 -11.39 -2.11 19.03
N LEU A 126 -10.40 -2.93 18.67
CA LEU A 126 -10.62 -4.23 18.04
C LEU A 126 -11.18 -5.26 19.03
N GLU A 127 -10.69 -5.24 20.27
CA GLU A 127 -11.10 -6.18 21.33
C GLU A 127 -12.45 -5.83 21.97
N GLU A 128 -12.75 -4.54 22.13
CA GLU A 128 -13.92 -4.05 22.84
C GLU A 128 -14.69 -3.05 21.96
N GLU A 129 -15.75 -3.51 21.30
CA GLU A 129 -16.65 -2.64 20.57
C GLU A 129 -17.37 -1.65 21.50
N ASN A 130 -17.69 -0.45 20.99
CA ASN A 130 -18.44 0.58 21.70
C ASN A 130 -17.81 1.07 23.02
N ILE A 131 -16.51 0.85 23.20
CA ILE A 131 -15.79 1.24 24.41
C ILE A 131 -15.69 2.78 24.53
N PRO A 132 -16.12 3.38 25.67
CA PRO A 132 -15.94 4.80 25.90
C PRO A 132 -14.46 5.19 26.01
N VAL A 133 -14.10 6.39 25.54
CA VAL A 133 -12.71 6.90 25.56
C VAL A 133 -12.05 6.81 26.94
N TYR A 134 -12.82 7.07 28.00
CA TYR A 134 -12.34 6.95 29.38
C TYR A 134 -11.92 5.51 29.75
N ARG A 135 -12.61 4.49 29.22
CA ARG A 135 -12.21 3.10 29.42
C ARG A 135 -10.96 2.76 28.60
N ILE A 136 -10.82 3.28 27.38
CA ILE A 136 -9.58 3.16 26.59
C ILE A 136 -8.39 3.70 27.39
N TRP A 137 -8.54 4.89 27.99
CA TRP A 137 -7.52 5.49 28.86
C TRP A 137 -7.11 4.59 30.02
N LYS A 138 -8.08 3.99 30.73
CA LYS A 138 -7.81 3.03 31.80
C LYS A 138 -7.12 1.76 31.29
N ARG A 139 -7.52 1.27 30.12
CA ARG A 139 -6.99 0.04 29.52
C ARG A 139 -5.54 0.21 29.06
N LEU A 140 -5.21 1.38 28.49
CA LEU A 140 -3.83 1.76 28.16
C LEU A 140 -2.91 1.66 29.38
N ALA A 141 -3.34 2.21 30.52
CA ALA A 141 -2.56 2.14 31.75
C ALA A 141 -2.48 0.71 32.33
N LYS A 142 -3.61 -0.02 32.37
CA LYS A 142 -3.68 -1.34 33.02
C LYS A 142 -3.05 -2.47 32.19
N LYS A 143 -3.23 -2.47 30.87
CA LYS A 143 -2.80 -3.56 29.98
C LYS A 143 -1.41 -3.32 29.39
N TYR A 144 -1.08 -2.06 29.08
CA TYR A 144 0.14 -1.72 28.35
C TYR A 144 1.11 -0.82 29.16
N GLY A 145 0.77 -0.46 30.40
CA GLY A 145 1.60 0.42 31.24
C GLY A 145 1.69 1.87 30.75
N ILE A 146 0.88 2.27 29.77
CA ILE A 146 0.94 3.61 29.16
C ILE A 146 0.17 4.60 30.03
N LYS A 147 0.91 5.39 30.82
CA LYS A 147 0.36 6.41 31.72
C LYS A 147 0.39 7.80 31.06
N ILE A 148 -0.68 8.13 30.34
CA ILE A 148 -0.88 9.45 29.72
C ILE A 148 -2.13 10.13 30.29
N SER A 149 -2.30 11.43 30.05
CA SER A 149 -3.52 12.13 30.46
C SER A 149 -4.73 11.73 29.59
N LEU A 150 -5.94 11.84 30.14
CA LEU A 150 -7.17 11.61 29.37
C LEU A 150 -7.25 12.54 28.14
N ARG A 151 -6.79 13.79 28.26
CA ARG A 151 -6.70 14.74 27.15
C ARG A 151 -5.77 14.24 26.04
N ALA A 152 -4.65 13.60 26.39
CA ALA A 152 -3.75 13.00 25.40
C ALA A 152 -4.42 11.84 24.64
N VAL A 153 -5.25 11.03 25.32
CA VAL A 153 -6.04 9.97 24.65
C VAL A 153 -7.01 10.58 23.64
N TYR A 154 -7.75 11.64 24.01
CA TYR A 154 -8.62 12.35 23.06
C TYR A 154 -7.84 12.93 21.86
N ASN A 155 -6.63 13.44 22.08
CA ASN A 155 -5.77 13.91 20.98
C ASN A 155 -5.37 12.77 20.04
N HIS A 156 -5.02 11.60 20.57
CA HIS A 156 -4.70 10.42 19.77
C HIS A 156 -5.90 9.92 18.98
N ILE A 157 -7.08 9.85 19.59
CA ILE A 157 -8.32 9.46 18.91
C ILE A 157 -8.64 10.43 17.78
N ARG A 158 -8.53 11.74 18.01
CA ARG A 158 -8.76 12.74 16.96
C ARG A 158 -7.75 12.62 15.81
N ASP A 159 -6.49 12.29 16.10
CA ASP A 159 -5.48 12.04 15.06
C ASP A 159 -5.77 10.76 14.28
N LEU A 160 -6.19 9.68 14.96
CA LEU A 160 -6.64 8.44 14.32
C LEU A 160 -7.85 8.66 13.41
N GLU A 161 -8.82 9.46 13.85
CA GLU A 161 -10.02 9.82 13.08
C GLU A 161 -9.64 10.66 11.85
N LYS A 162 -8.78 11.68 12.02
CA LYS A 162 -8.26 12.50 10.90
C LYS A 162 -7.50 11.67 9.86
N ARG A 163 -6.81 10.62 10.30
CA ARG A 163 -6.05 9.71 9.43
C ARG A 163 -6.92 8.59 8.84
N GLY A 164 -8.22 8.55 9.16
CA GLY A 164 -9.16 7.60 8.60
C GLY A 164 -9.08 6.18 9.18
N PHE A 165 -8.34 5.96 10.27
CA PHE A 165 -8.27 4.67 10.94
C PHE A 165 -9.56 4.33 11.68
N ILE A 166 -10.21 5.35 12.24
CA ILE A 166 -11.45 5.20 12.99
C ILE A 166 -12.46 6.22 12.47
N ARG A 167 -13.74 5.93 12.64
CA ARG A 167 -14.84 6.87 12.46
C ARG A 167 -15.64 6.97 13.74
N SER A 168 -16.22 8.13 13.99
CA SER A 168 -17.15 8.28 15.09
C SER A 168 -18.60 8.10 14.66
N GLU A 169 -19.37 7.46 15.51
CA GLU A 169 -20.81 7.26 15.34
C GLU A 169 -21.54 7.71 16.59
N ILE A 170 -22.80 8.15 16.40
CA ILE A 170 -23.69 8.49 17.51
C ILE A 170 -24.71 7.37 17.61
N ILE A 171 -24.58 6.55 18.64
CA ILE A 171 -25.56 5.52 18.97
C ILE A 171 -26.47 6.03 20.08
N LYS A 172 -27.74 5.62 20.06
CA LYS A 172 -28.64 5.82 21.20
C LYS A 172 -28.39 4.70 22.20
N ASP A 173 -28.09 5.06 23.44
CA ASP A 173 -27.98 4.08 24.51
C ASP A 173 -29.37 3.50 24.80
N GLU A 174 -29.55 2.19 24.62
CA GLU A 174 -30.84 1.50 24.78
C GLU A 174 -31.39 1.58 26.21
N SER A 175 -30.51 1.74 27.22
CA SER A 175 -30.89 1.77 28.63
C SER A 175 -31.25 3.17 29.15
N THR A 176 -30.71 4.23 28.52
CA THR A 176 -30.87 5.61 29.01
C THR A 176 -31.44 6.57 27.96
N GLY A 177 -31.59 6.14 26.70
CA GLY A 177 -32.05 6.96 25.58
C GLY A 177 -31.08 8.09 25.16
N ARG A 178 -29.94 8.24 25.86
CA ARG A 178 -29.00 9.34 25.62
C ARG A 178 -28.08 9.01 24.44
N PRO A 179 -27.85 9.96 23.51
CA PRO A 179 -26.89 9.76 22.44
C PRO A 179 -25.48 9.65 23.01
N ARG A 180 -24.70 8.66 22.55
CA ARG A 180 -23.30 8.46 22.91
C ARG A 180 -22.45 8.38 21.66
N LYS A 181 -21.31 9.08 21.71
CA LYS A 181 -20.29 9.03 20.67
C LYS A 181 -19.40 7.80 20.88
N ILE A 182 -19.42 6.88 19.94
CA ILE A 182 -18.55 5.71 19.87
C ILE A 182 -17.54 5.86 18.73
N TYR A 183 -16.54 5.00 18.71
CA TYR A 183 -15.53 4.95 17.64
C TYR A 183 -15.46 3.53 17.08
N VAL A 184 -15.50 3.42 15.76
CA VAL A 184 -15.50 2.16 15.02
C VAL A 184 -14.27 2.13 14.11
N LEU A 185 -13.62 0.97 14.00
CA LEU A 185 -12.48 0.76 13.11
C LEU A 185 -12.92 0.78 11.64
N ASN A 186 -12.13 1.43 10.78
CA ASN A 186 -12.28 1.36 9.33
C ASN A 186 -11.39 0.25 8.74
N ASN A 187 -11.62 -0.11 7.47
CA ASN A 187 -10.81 -1.09 6.73
C ASN A 187 -9.29 -0.80 6.80
N ILE A 188 -8.90 0.47 6.77
CA ILE A 188 -7.48 0.89 6.88
C ILE A 188 -6.88 0.43 8.22
N ALA A 189 -7.64 0.47 9.32
CA ALA A 189 -7.17 -0.01 10.62
C ALA A 189 -7.05 -1.54 10.68
N PHE A 190 -7.98 -2.27 10.05
CA PHE A 190 -7.90 -3.73 9.99
C PHE A 190 -6.68 -4.20 9.19
N GLU A 191 -6.43 -3.59 8.03
CA GLU A 191 -5.24 -3.90 7.22
C GLU A 191 -3.94 -3.53 7.94
N PHE A 192 -3.93 -2.43 8.69
CA PHE A 192 -2.78 -2.05 9.50
C PHE A 192 -2.48 -3.05 10.64
N LEU A 193 -3.50 -3.52 11.35
CA LEU A 193 -3.34 -4.46 12.48
C LEU A 193 -3.03 -5.91 12.06
N LYS A 194 -3.20 -6.27 10.78
CA LYS A 194 -2.86 -7.59 10.23
C LYS A 194 -1.37 -7.78 9.90
N ARG A 195 -0.60 -6.69 9.90
CA ARG A 195 0.85 -6.72 9.65
C ARG A 195 1.61 -7.36 10.81
#